data_AF-A0AAD2CS22-F1
#
_entry.id   AF-A0AAD2CS22-F1
#
_cell.length_a   1.000
_cell.length_b   1.000
_cell.length_c   1.000
_cell.angle_alpha   90.00
_cell.angle_beta   90.00
_cell.angle_gamma   90.00
#
_symmetry.space_group_name_H-M   'P 1'
#
loop_
_entity.id
_entity.type
_entity.pdbx_description
1 polymer ?
#
loop_
_entity_poly.entity_id
_entity_poly.type
_entity_poly.pdbx_seq_one_letter_code
_entity_poly.pdbx_strand_id
1 'polypeptide(L)'
;MPKAKAPGGKKKKAPAAATAASASTKKIKFMTRKEANFLLMESELKVQNAQKHLATARDICDRAGLSVDSPIVVVEGPETTGGHSNTDHMVIRTGNERQDRIAELKRALLRRARAMQPEHRGEDRWDKPRIPGERRRRIFRERDRPEAPPEPPHTGFVVFVGQMTVKMRHDRPDQPHDQSRVVSEIAKIWRVSMSEEERAYYNQFATEARNEFDKQVVEYRATGSFRPSHSFSRLEGTNIWIRKHFQNGLEKEISQYPTAQFPKRPAAFDEAYNQREERSVLRRKLKLKGLVNNDGTLKNGLDFEELLQIEREKNQQQQEGSEASGNSGGDMDETTGNENSEDMIMAGDDAIGMDGNIVAV
;
A
#
# COMPACT_ATOMS: atom_id res chain seq x y z
N MET A 1 25.03 10.62 75.54
CA MET A 1 25.07 9.41 74.70
C MET A 1 23.71 9.20 74.06
N PRO A 2 23.54 9.47 72.74
CA PRO A 2 22.24 9.34 72.08
C PRO A 2 22.00 7.91 71.57
N LYS A 3 20.76 7.44 71.77
CA LYS A 3 20.26 6.10 71.42
C LYS A 3 20.10 5.93 69.92
N ALA A 4 20.68 4.86 69.38
CA ALA A 4 20.54 4.42 68.00
C ALA A 4 19.09 3.96 67.70
N LYS A 5 18.52 4.50 66.62
CA LYS A 5 17.20 4.15 66.09
C LYS A 5 17.40 3.16 64.93
N ALA A 6 16.82 1.96 65.06
CA ALA A 6 16.90 0.90 64.05
C ALA A 6 16.07 1.21 62.79
N PRO A 7 16.50 0.78 61.58
CA PRO A 7 15.74 0.97 60.35
C PRO A 7 14.64 -0.10 60.18
N GLY A 8 13.41 0.35 60.00
CA GLY A 8 12.24 -0.49 59.71
C GLY A 8 12.31 -1.09 58.30
N GLY A 9 12.23 -2.42 58.22
CA GLY A 9 12.21 -3.19 56.98
C GLY A 9 10.93 -2.96 56.17
N LYS A 10 11.10 -2.54 54.91
CA LYS A 10 10.03 -2.51 53.91
C LYS A 10 9.79 -3.94 53.38
N LYS A 11 8.65 -4.53 53.72
CA LYS A 11 8.18 -5.80 53.14
C LYS A 11 7.95 -5.61 51.63
N LYS A 12 8.74 -6.33 50.81
CA LYS A 12 8.51 -6.51 49.37
C LYS A 12 7.22 -7.30 49.15
N LYS A 13 6.22 -6.65 48.54
CA LYS A 13 4.98 -7.29 48.08
C LYS A 13 5.23 -7.77 46.64
N ALA A 14 5.19 -9.09 46.44
CA ALA A 14 5.32 -9.71 45.12
C ALA A 14 4.08 -9.39 44.25
N PRO A 15 4.24 -9.11 42.95
CA PRO A 15 3.10 -8.99 42.03
C PRO A 15 2.66 -10.38 41.57
N ALA A 16 1.52 -10.85 42.10
CA ALA A 16 0.84 -12.02 41.57
C ALA A 16 0.13 -11.63 40.26
N ALA A 17 0.61 -12.19 39.16
CA ALA A 17 -0.04 -12.14 37.86
C ALA A 17 -1.22 -13.13 37.85
N ALA A 18 -2.44 -12.60 37.79
CA ALA A 18 -3.64 -13.35 37.47
C ALA A 18 -4.53 -12.48 36.57
N THR A 19 -4.27 -12.52 35.26
CA THR A 19 -5.16 -11.98 34.23
C THR A 19 -6.35 -12.92 34.07
N ALA A 20 -7.31 -12.81 34.98
CA ALA A 20 -8.65 -13.33 34.77
C ALA A 20 -9.39 -12.43 33.77
N ALA A 21 -9.85 -13.02 32.66
CA ALA A 21 -10.71 -12.37 31.70
C ALA A 21 -12.02 -11.95 32.38
N SER A 22 -12.10 -10.68 32.82
CA SER A 22 -13.33 -10.12 33.36
C SER A 22 -14.33 -9.97 32.21
N ALA A 23 -15.30 -10.88 32.14
CA ALA A 23 -16.48 -10.70 31.32
C ALA A 23 -17.10 -9.33 31.66
N SER A 24 -17.03 -8.41 30.71
CA SER A 24 -17.65 -7.10 30.78
C SER A 24 -19.17 -7.30 30.83
N THR A 25 -19.71 -7.41 32.04
CA THR A 25 -21.14 -7.26 32.29
C THR A 25 -21.47 -5.81 31.97
N LYS A 26 -21.94 -5.57 30.74
CA LYS A 26 -22.44 -4.27 30.31
C LYS A 26 -23.52 -3.85 31.31
N LYS A 27 -23.20 -2.86 32.15
CA LYS A 27 -24.17 -2.26 33.07
C LYS A 27 -25.35 -1.77 32.23
N ILE A 28 -26.51 -2.41 32.39
CA ILE A 28 -27.74 -1.98 31.75
C ILE A 28 -28.05 -0.59 32.30
N LYS A 29 -27.86 0.43 31.46
CA LYS A 29 -28.19 1.80 31.82
C LYS A 29 -29.71 1.95 31.70
N PHE A 30 -30.39 2.03 32.83
CA PHE A 30 -31.82 2.31 32.84
C PHE A 30 -32.04 3.73 32.33
N MET A 31 -32.78 3.84 31.23
CA MET A 31 -33.16 5.12 30.65
C MET A 31 -34.28 5.74 31.49
N THR A 32 -34.15 7.02 31.82
CA THR A 32 -35.20 7.74 32.55
C THR A 32 -36.39 8.01 31.63
N ARG A 33 -37.60 8.15 32.19
CA ARG A 33 -38.82 8.48 31.42
C ARG A 33 -38.66 9.76 30.58
N LYS A 34 -37.88 10.73 31.07
CA LYS A 34 -37.59 11.98 30.34
C LYS A 34 -36.73 11.74 29.10
N GLU A 35 -35.68 10.93 29.21
CA GLU A 35 -34.84 10.53 28.08
C GLU A 35 -35.63 9.72 27.04
N ALA A 36 -36.53 8.82 27.49
CA ALA A 36 -37.39 8.06 26.60
C ALA A 36 -38.33 8.96 25.78
N ASN A 37 -38.97 9.94 26.42
CA ASN A 37 -39.83 10.90 25.75
C ASN A 37 -39.05 11.81 24.78
N PHE A 38 -37.83 12.18 25.13
CA PHE A 38 -36.95 12.96 24.25
C PHE A 38 -36.62 12.19 22.97
N LEU A 39 -36.25 10.90 23.08
CA LEU A 39 -35.98 10.05 21.92
C LEU A 39 -37.22 9.84 21.04
N LEU A 40 -38.41 9.74 21.64
CA LEU A 40 -39.66 9.67 20.89
C LEU A 40 -39.89 10.95 20.07
N MET A 41 -39.78 12.13 20.69
CA MET A 41 -39.89 13.41 19.96
C MET A 41 -38.83 13.57 18.88
N GLU A 42 -37.58 13.16 19.14
CA GLU A 42 -36.51 13.19 18.13
C GLU A 42 -36.83 12.26 16.95
N SER A 43 -37.40 11.08 17.23
CA SER A 43 -37.81 10.13 16.20
C SER A 43 -38.95 10.65 15.34
N GLU A 44 -39.95 11.31 15.95
CA GLU A 44 -41.06 11.95 15.23
C GLU A 44 -40.57 13.06 14.31
N LEU A 45 -39.65 13.90 14.79
CA LEU A 45 -39.03 14.96 13.99
C LEU A 45 -38.26 14.39 12.79
N LYS A 46 -37.54 13.27 12.97
CA LYS A 46 -36.83 12.58 11.87
C LYS A 46 -37.81 12.02 10.84
N VAL A 47 -38.92 11.44 11.27
CA VAL A 47 -39.96 10.92 10.36
C VAL A 47 -40.58 12.07 9.55
N GLN A 48 -40.90 13.20 10.19
CA GLN A 48 -41.43 14.38 9.49
C GLN A 48 -40.43 14.94 8.47
N ASN A 49 -39.14 15.01 8.82
CA ASN A 49 -38.10 15.46 7.89
C ASN A 49 -37.93 14.48 6.71
N ALA A 50 -37.96 13.17 6.96
CA ALA A 50 -37.92 12.16 5.90
C ALA A 50 -39.12 12.28 4.94
N GLN A 51 -40.32 12.53 5.46
CA GLN A 51 -41.52 12.78 4.65
C GLN A 51 -41.39 14.04 3.79
N LYS A 52 -40.84 15.13 4.34
CA LYS A 52 -40.53 16.35 3.57
C LYS A 52 -39.53 16.08 2.45
N HIS A 53 -38.46 15.33 2.74
CA HIS A 53 -37.48 14.94 1.72
C HIS A 53 -38.09 14.10 0.61
N LEU A 54 -38.96 13.14 0.95
CA LEU A 54 -39.70 12.36 -0.04
C LEU A 54 -40.61 13.22 -0.91
N ALA A 55 -41.32 14.20 -0.32
CA ALA A 55 -42.13 15.15 -1.09
C ALA A 55 -41.27 15.99 -2.04
N THR A 56 -40.13 16.52 -1.58
CA THR A 56 -39.21 17.27 -2.46
C THR A 56 -38.61 16.41 -3.57
N ALA A 57 -38.33 15.13 -3.29
CA ALA A 57 -37.84 14.20 -4.31
C ALA A 57 -38.91 13.91 -5.37
N ARG A 58 -40.18 13.74 -4.95
CA ARG A 58 -41.32 13.60 -5.87
C ARG A 58 -41.45 14.81 -6.78
N ASP A 59 -41.43 16.02 -6.23
CA ASP A 59 -41.49 17.26 -7.02
C ASP A 59 -40.33 17.37 -8.03
N ILE A 60 -39.11 16.96 -7.65
CA ILE A 60 -37.95 16.97 -8.56
C ILE A 60 -38.13 15.94 -9.67
N CYS A 61 -38.59 14.73 -9.35
CA CYS A 61 -38.86 13.69 -10.32
C CYS A 61 -39.97 14.09 -11.30
N ASP A 62 -41.06 14.68 -10.81
CA ASP A 62 -42.17 15.16 -11.65
C ASP A 62 -41.70 16.26 -12.61
N ARG A 63 -40.87 17.20 -12.15
CA ARG A 63 -40.24 18.21 -13.02
C ARG A 63 -39.30 17.61 -14.07
N ALA A 64 -38.67 16.48 -13.76
CA ALA A 64 -37.81 15.75 -14.68
C ALA A 64 -38.59 14.80 -15.63
N GLY A 65 -39.92 14.70 -15.48
CA GLY A 65 -40.74 13.76 -16.24
C GLY A 65 -40.53 12.30 -15.82
N LEU A 66 -40.04 12.04 -14.60
CA LEU A 66 -39.83 10.72 -14.03
C LEU A 66 -40.93 10.43 -13.01
N SER A 67 -41.71 9.37 -13.20
CA SER A 67 -42.72 8.94 -12.24
C SER A 67 -42.11 8.14 -11.09
N VAL A 68 -42.23 8.64 -9.86
CA VAL A 68 -41.82 7.92 -8.63
C VAL A 68 -42.75 6.74 -8.34
N ASP A 69 -43.98 6.78 -8.83
CA ASP A 69 -44.99 5.72 -8.67
C ASP A 69 -44.99 4.75 -9.85
N SER A 70 -43.84 4.59 -10.51
CA SER A 70 -43.62 3.44 -11.39
C SER A 70 -43.96 2.20 -10.57
N PRO A 71 -44.98 1.40 -10.92
CA PRO A 71 -45.19 0.13 -10.25
C PRO A 71 -43.84 -0.57 -10.30
N ILE A 72 -43.39 -1.12 -9.16
CA ILE A 72 -42.23 -2.00 -9.13
C ILE A 72 -42.57 -3.08 -10.14
N VAL A 73 -42.13 -2.90 -11.38
CA VAL A 73 -42.16 -3.91 -12.40
C VAL A 73 -41.33 -4.99 -11.75
N VAL A 74 -42.00 -6.07 -11.37
CA VAL A 74 -41.32 -7.28 -10.93
C VAL A 74 -40.49 -7.66 -12.14
N VAL A 75 -39.24 -7.18 -12.14
CA VAL A 75 -38.25 -7.52 -13.14
C VAL A 75 -38.07 -9.00 -12.92
N GLU A 76 -38.67 -9.80 -13.80
CA GLU A 76 -38.32 -11.21 -13.93
C GLU A 76 -36.80 -11.28 -13.95
N GLY A 77 -36.24 -12.04 -13.01
CA GLY A 77 -34.88 -11.86 -12.52
C GLY A 77 -33.84 -11.70 -13.65
N PRO A 78 -32.76 -10.93 -13.41
CA PRO A 78 -31.79 -10.61 -14.45
C PRO A 78 -31.28 -11.88 -15.13
N GLU A 79 -31.68 -12.10 -16.38
CA GLU A 79 -31.11 -13.17 -17.18
C GLU A 79 -29.65 -12.81 -17.45
N THR A 80 -28.75 -13.65 -16.96
CA THR A 80 -27.34 -13.51 -17.27
C THR A 80 -27.12 -13.92 -18.71
N THR A 81 -26.63 -13.02 -19.57
CA THR A 81 -26.08 -13.44 -20.87
C THR A 81 -24.89 -14.34 -20.55
N GLY A 82 -24.98 -15.64 -20.84
CA GLY A 82 -24.01 -16.67 -20.45
C GLY A 82 -22.60 -16.52 -21.07
N GLY A 83 -21.95 -15.35 -20.93
CA GLY A 83 -20.71 -15.00 -21.62
C GLY A 83 -19.79 -14.05 -20.84
N HIS A 84 -18.65 -14.61 -20.41
CA HIS A 84 -17.25 -14.13 -20.43
C HIS A 84 -16.85 -12.69 -20.05
N SER A 85 -17.77 -11.79 -19.66
CA SER A 85 -17.45 -10.43 -19.24
C SER A 85 -17.88 -10.18 -17.79
N ASN A 86 -16.89 -10.02 -16.89
CA ASN A 86 -17.13 -9.85 -15.45
C ASN A 86 -17.97 -8.61 -15.09
N THR A 87 -18.07 -7.62 -15.98
CA THR A 87 -18.76 -6.34 -15.71
C THR A 87 -20.04 -6.11 -16.53
N ASP A 88 -20.37 -6.98 -17.50
CA ASP A 88 -21.47 -6.72 -18.46
C ASP A 88 -22.40 -7.93 -18.65
N HIS A 89 -22.45 -8.83 -17.66
CA HIS A 89 -23.25 -10.06 -17.73
C HIS A 89 -24.72 -9.87 -17.32
N MET A 90 -25.05 -8.77 -16.66
CA MET A 90 -26.42 -8.46 -16.23
C MET A 90 -27.17 -7.71 -17.33
N VAL A 91 -28.17 -8.36 -17.94
CA VAL A 91 -29.07 -7.74 -18.90
C VAL A 91 -30.41 -7.54 -18.23
N ILE A 92 -30.73 -6.30 -17.87
CA ILE A 92 -32.08 -5.94 -17.46
C ILE A 92 -32.95 -6.05 -18.72
N ARG A 93 -33.89 -7.00 -18.72
CA ARG A 93 -34.94 -7.11 -19.73
C ARG A 93 -36.17 -6.34 -19.25
N THR A 94 -36.71 -5.53 -20.13
CA THR A 94 -37.91 -4.72 -19.86
C THR A 94 -39.21 -5.44 -20.21
N GLY A 95 -39.13 -6.64 -20.82
CA GLY A 95 -40.28 -7.40 -21.31
C GLY A 95 -40.82 -6.89 -22.65
N ASN A 96 -40.22 -5.85 -23.22
CA ASN A 96 -40.56 -5.29 -24.53
C ASN A 96 -39.44 -5.63 -25.52
N GLU A 97 -39.70 -6.60 -26.40
CA GLU A 97 -38.71 -7.15 -27.36
C GLU A 97 -38.01 -6.07 -28.19
N ARG A 98 -38.74 -5.02 -28.59
CA ARG A 98 -38.17 -3.94 -29.41
C ARG A 98 -37.17 -3.11 -28.60
N GLN A 99 -37.49 -2.80 -27.35
CA GLN A 99 -36.61 -2.02 -26.47
C GLN A 99 -35.40 -2.84 -26.05
N ASP A 100 -35.60 -4.12 -25.72
CA ASP A 100 -34.52 -5.04 -25.35
C ASP A 100 -33.53 -5.22 -26.51
N ARG A 101 -34.02 -5.38 -27.75
CA ARG A 101 -33.17 -5.46 -28.95
C ARG A 101 -32.39 -4.17 -29.22
N ILE A 102 -33.00 -3.00 -29.01
CA ILE A 102 -32.31 -1.71 -29.12
C ILE A 102 -31.22 -1.58 -28.04
N ALA A 103 -31.50 -2.00 -26.80
CA ALA A 103 -30.53 -1.96 -25.71
C ALA A 103 -29.35 -2.91 -25.95
N GLU A 104 -29.60 -4.09 -26.50
CA GLU A 104 -28.56 -5.03 -26.90
C GLU A 104 -27.70 -4.49 -28.06
N LEU A 105 -28.31 -3.89 -29.09
CA LEU A 105 -27.59 -3.24 -30.19
C LEU A 105 -26.72 -2.08 -29.69
N LYS A 106 -27.23 -1.24 -28.78
CA LYS A 106 -26.44 -0.17 -28.13
C LYS A 106 -25.25 -0.75 -27.37
N ARG A 107 -25.44 -1.84 -26.62
CA ARG A 107 -24.33 -2.54 -25.94
C ARG A 107 -23.32 -3.12 -26.92
N ALA A 108 -23.75 -3.75 -28.00
CA ALA A 108 -22.87 -4.28 -29.03
C ALA A 108 -22.05 -3.18 -29.71
N LEU A 109 -22.68 -2.04 -30.04
CA LEU A 109 -21.99 -0.88 -30.60
C LEU A 109 -20.99 -0.28 -29.60
N LEU A 110 -21.34 -0.17 -28.31
CA LEU A 110 -20.42 0.29 -27.27
C LEU A 110 -19.24 -0.67 -27.09
N ARG A 111 -19.47 -1.99 -27.11
CA ARG A 111 -18.39 -3.00 -27.09
C ARG A 111 -17.48 -2.85 -28.30
N ARG A 112 -18.05 -2.64 -29.49
CA ARG A 112 -17.28 -2.41 -30.72
C ARG A 112 -16.49 -1.11 -30.68
N ALA A 113 -17.09 -0.02 -30.19
CA ALA A 113 -16.42 1.27 -30.03
C ALA A 113 -15.26 1.18 -29.02
N ARG A 114 -15.48 0.54 -27.85
CA ARG A 114 -14.41 0.26 -26.86
C ARG A 114 -13.34 -0.68 -27.41
N ALA A 115 -13.71 -1.61 -28.29
CA ALA A 115 -12.74 -2.46 -28.98
C ALA A 115 -11.91 -1.66 -30.00
N MET A 116 -12.45 -0.60 -30.59
CA MET A 116 -11.79 0.21 -31.62
C MET A 116 -10.94 1.36 -31.05
N GLN A 117 -11.09 1.73 -29.78
CA GLN A 117 -10.30 2.79 -29.13
C GLN A 117 -9.26 2.18 -28.18
N PRO A 118 -7.97 2.08 -28.57
CA PRO A 118 -6.90 1.57 -27.71
C PRO A 118 -6.78 2.34 -26.39
N GLU A 119 -7.01 3.66 -26.43
CA GLU A 119 -6.87 4.59 -25.30
C GLU A 119 -7.96 4.42 -24.23
N HIS A 120 -9.15 3.93 -24.61
CA HIS A 120 -10.27 3.69 -23.68
C HIS A 120 -10.36 2.25 -23.17
N ARG A 121 -9.41 1.38 -23.55
CA ARG A 121 -9.28 0.03 -22.99
C ARG A 121 -8.74 0.00 -21.55
N GLY A 122 -8.46 1.18 -20.98
CA GLY A 122 -7.80 1.35 -19.69
C GLY A 122 -6.33 0.97 -19.80
N GLU A 123 -5.46 1.72 -19.13
CA GLU A 123 -4.02 1.38 -18.96
C GLU A 123 -3.79 0.03 -18.22
N ASP A 124 -4.86 -0.72 -17.96
CA ASP A 124 -4.92 -1.86 -17.06
C ASP A 124 -5.34 -3.16 -17.78
N ARG A 125 -5.09 -3.31 -19.09
CA ARG A 125 -4.99 -4.67 -19.66
C ARG A 125 -3.59 -5.24 -19.48
N TRP A 126 -3.54 -6.04 -18.43
CA TRP A 126 -2.69 -7.19 -18.25
C TRP A 126 -2.64 -8.04 -19.53
N ASP A 127 -1.44 -8.56 -19.78
CA ASP A 127 -1.06 -9.56 -20.78
C ASP A 127 -0.73 -9.08 -22.20
N LYS A 128 0.56 -9.23 -22.54
CA LYS A 128 0.98 -9.52 -23.90
C LYS A 128 0.15 -10.72 -24.40
N PRO A 129 -0.19 -10.80 -25.70
CA PRO A 129 -0.86 -11.98 -26.24
C PRO A 129 -0.16 -13.26 -25.76
N ARG A 130 -0.95 -14.22 -25.27
CA ARG A 130 -0.45 -15.46 -24.68
C ARG A 130 0.32 -16.24 -25.75
N ILE A 131 1.65 -16.17 -25.69
CA ILE A 131 2.52 -17.08 -26.45
C ILE A 131 2.38 -18.46 -25.78
N PRO A 132 2.00 -19.51 -26.51
CA PRO A 132 1.93 -20.86 -25.95
C PRO A 132 3.28 -21.26 -25.34
N GLY A 133 3.29 -21.68 -24.07
CA GLY A 133 4.50 -22.13 -23.36
C GLY A 133 5.18 -21.07 -22.49
N GLU A 134 4.88 -19.77 -22.62
CA GLU A 134 5.49 -18.73 -21.80
C GLU A 134 4.64 -18.33 -20.59
N ARG A 135 5.29 -18.08 -19.44
CA ARG A 135 4.63 -17.54 -18.24
C ARG A 135 4.25 -16.09 -18.51
N ARG A 136 3.01 -15.70 -18.18
CA ARG A 136 2.52 -14.33 -18.36
C ARG A 136 3.46 -13.34 -17.66
N ARG A 137 4.13 -12.47 -18.43
CA ARG A 137 4.94 -11.37 -17.91
C ARG A 137 4.09 -10.12 -17.83
N ARG A 138 4.16 -9.40 -16.70
CA ARG A 138 3.57 -8.07 -16.55
C ARG A 138 4.13 -7.18 -17.66
N ILE A 139 3.27 -6.53 -18.43
CA ILE A 139 3.73 -5.50 -19.38
C ILE A 139 4.36 -4.39 -18.54
N PHE A 140 5.59 -4.01 -18.90
CA PHE A 140 6.27 -2.88 -18.29
C PHE A 140 5.49 -1.62 -18.64
N ARG A 141 4.77 -1.05 -17.68
CA ARG A 141 3.99 0.16 -17.90
C ARG A 141 4.95 1.33 -18.09
N GLU A 142 4.56 2.33 -18.88
CA GLU A 142 5.36 3.55 -18.99
C GLU A 142 5.57 4.22 -17.63
N ARG A 143 4.60 4.11 -16.72
CA ARG A 143 4.70 4.56 -15.33
C ARG A 143 5.64 3.72 -14.44
N ASP A 144 5.92 2.48 -14.86
CA ASP A 144 6.84 1.58 -14.13
C ASP A 144 8.30 1.81 -14.63
N ARG A 145 8.52 2.66 -15.65
CA ARG A 145 9.88 3.07 -16.06
C ARG A 145 10.56 3.83 -14.92
N PRO A 146 11.85 3.60 -14.67
CA PRO A 146 12.61 4.37 -13.67
C PRO A 146 12.66 5.87 -14.01
N GLU A 147 12.51 6.22 -15.28
CA GLU A 147 12.43 7.58 -15.81
C GLU A 147 11.05 8.23 -15.69
N ALA A 148 10.02 7.48 -15.26
CA ALA A 148 8.69 8.05 -15.09
C ALA A 148 8.66 8.99 -13.87
N PRO A 149 7.79 10.03 -13.89
CA PRO A 149 7.55 10.84 -12.71
C PRO A 149 7.20 9.96 -11.50
N PRO A 150 7.80 10.17 -10.32
CA PRO A 150 7.50 9.36 -9.15
C PRO A 150 6.08 9.62 -8.63
N GLU A 151 5.34 8.54 -8.31
CA GLU A 151 3.95 8.66 -7.84
C GLU A 151 3.87 9.46 -6.52
N PRO A 152 3.01 10.50 -6.46
CA PRO A 152 2.87 11.36 -5.30
C PRO A 152 2.09 10.63 -4.19
N PRO A 153 2.20 11.10 -2.94
CA PRO A 153 1.44 10.52 -1.83
C PRO A 153 -0.06 10.75 -2.01
N HIS A 154 -0.86 9.69 -1.81
CA HIS A 154 -2.32 9.76 -2.03
C HIS A 154 -3.04 10.68 -1.04
N THR A 155 -2.59 10.74 0.21
CA THR A 155 -3.24 11.50 1.28
C THR A 155 -2.20 12.20 2.16
N GLY A 156 -2.61 13.28 2.82
CA GLY A 156 -1.75 14.00 3.77
C GLY A 156 -1.29 13.12 4.93
N PHE A 157 -2.13 12.18 5.38
CA PHE A 157 -1.77 11.21 6.41
C PHE A 157 -0.59 10.32 5.98
N VAL A 158 -0.53 9.88 4.72
CA VAL A 158 0.59 9.06 4.21
C VAL A 158 1.91 9.84 4.25
N VAL A 159 1.87 11.14 3.92
CA VAL A 159 3.03 12.04 4.03
C VAL A 159 3.51 12.10 5.48
N PHE A 160 2.60 12.40 6.40
CA PHE A 160 2.90 12.50 7.81
C PHE A 160 3.43 11.18 8.39
N VAL A 161 2.86 10.04 8.01
CA VAL A 161 3.34 8.71 8.44
C VAL A 161 4.77 8.47 7.97
N GLY A 162 5.09 8.78 6.70
CA GLY A 162 6.46 8.65 6.19
C GLY A 162 7.45 9.50 6.97
N GLN A 163 7.11 10.76 7.20
CA GLN A 163 7.93 11.72 7.94
C GLN A 163 8.13 11.31 9.41
N MET A 164 7.05 11.04 10.15
CA MET A 164 7.14 10.64 11.56
C MET A 164 7.81 9.29 11.77
N THR A 165 7.70 8.36 10.81
CA THR A 165 8.40 7.08 10.89
C THR A 165 9.92 7.28 10.89
N VAL A 166 10.42 8.24 10.11
CA VAL A 166 11.86 8.58 10.12
C VAL A 166 12.24 9.23 11.43
N LYS A 167 11.48 10.21 11.91
CA LYS A 167 11.72 10.82 13.21
C LYS A 167 11.78 9.79 14.34
N MET A 168 10.74 8.96 14.50
CA MET A 168 10.68 7.97 15.59
C MET A 168 11.83 6.96 15.57
N ARG A 169 12.40 6.68 14.39
CA ARG A 169 13.57 5.79 14.27
C ARG A 169 14.87 6.48 14.65
N HIS A 170 15.05 7.74 14.25
CA HIS A 170 16.21 8.54 14.68
C HIS A 170 16.17 8.84 16.17
N ASP A 171 14.99 9.07 16.74
CA ASP A 171 14.80 9.27 18.18
C ASP A 171 15.04 7.99 19.00
N ARG A 172 14.91 6.82 18.38
CA ARG A 172 14.96 5.51 19.06
C ARG A 172 15.75 4.47 18.24
N PRO A 173 17.05 4.69 17.96
CA PRO A 173 17.83 3.84 17.07
C PRO A 173 17.98 2.40 17.59
N ASP A 174 18.01 2.23 18.92
CA ASP A 174 18.22 0.93 19.56
C ASP A 174 16.93 0.10 19.73
N GLN A 175 15.75 0.69 19.50
CA GLN A 175 14.49 -0.02 19.70
C GLN A 175 14.09 -0.83 18.47
N PRO A 176 13.49 -2.03 18.67
CA PRO A 176 12.98 -2.81 17.55
C PRO A 176 11.87 -2.04 16.85
N HIS A 177 12.05 -1.79 15.56
CA HIS A 177 11.03 -1.12 14.76
C HIS A 177 9.92 -2.10 14.38
N ASP A 178 8.84 -2.07 15.17
CA ASP A 178 7.59 -2.71 14.80
C ASP A 178 6.71 -1.71 14.02
N GLN A 179 6.61 -1.91 12.71
CA GLN A 179 5.86 -1.02 11.82
C GLN A 179 4.39 -0.90 12.24
N SER A 180 3.77 -1.99 12.71
CA SER A 180 2.35 -1.98 13.10
C SER A 180 2.10 -1.11 14.33
N ARG A 181 3.00 -1.22 15.31
CA ARG A 181 3.00 -0.40 16.52
C ARG A 181 3.30 1.05 16.21
N VAL A 182 4.33 1.34 15.42
CA VAL A 182 4.72 2.70 15.05
C VAL A 182 3.59 3.39 14.28
N VAL A 183 3.00 2.74 13.29
CA VAL A 183 1.86 3.30 12.54
C VAL A 183 0.66 3.55 13.46
N SER A 184 0.41 2.69 14.46
CA SER A 184 -0.65 2.90 15.46
C SER A 184 -0.37 4.09 16.37
N GLU A 185 0.88 4.28 16.81
CA GLU A 185 1.33 5.44 17.59
C GLU A 185 1.18 6.73 16.77
N ILE A 186 1.63 6.74 15.51
CA ILE A 186 1.49 7.88 14.60
C ILE A 186 0.02 8.21 14.32
N ALA A 187 -0.83 7.20 14.08
CA ALA A 187 -2.27 7.40 13.88
C ALA A 187 -2.97 7.98 15.12
N LYS A 188 -2.44 7.74 16.32
CA LYS A 188 -2.92 8.39 17.55
C LYS A 188 -2.48 9.84 17.62
N ILE A 189 -1.22 10.14 17.28
CA ILE A 189 -0.69 11.52 17.21
C ILE A 189 -1.50 12.34 16.20
N TRP A 190 -1.73 11.80 15.00
CA TRP A 190 -2.53 12.46 13.95
C TRP A 190 -3.95 12.81 14.41
N ARG A 191 -4.63 11.90 15.11
CA ARG A 191 -6.03 12.09 15.52
C ARG A 191 -6.19 12.95 16.77
N VAL A 192 -5.28 12.84 17.73
CA VAL A 192 -5.46 13.39 19.09
C VAL A 192 -4.54 14.58 19.35
N SER A 193 -3.30 14.52 18.86
CA SER A 193 -2.26 15.47 19.23
C SER A 193 -2.06 16.58 18.20
N MET A 194 -2.42 16.35 16.94
CA MET A 194 -2.27 17.35 15.88
C MET A 194 -3.45 18.30 15.78
N SER A 195 -3.14 19.59 15.59
CA SER A 195 -4.15 20.61 15.32
C SER A 195 -4.79 20.39 13.95
N GLU A 196 -5.97 20.97 13.74
CA GLU A 196 -6.65 20.93 12.44
C GLU A 196 -5.81 21.66 11.37
N GLU A 197 -5.10 22.73 11.75
CA GLU A 197 -4.23 23.51 10.86
C GLU A 197 -3.06 22.69 10.31
N GLU A 198 -2.39 21.91 11.18
CA GLU A 198 -1.32 21.01 10.75
C GLU A 198 -1.84 19.89 9.85
N ARG A 199 -3.02 19.33 10.16
CA ARG A 199 -3.66 18.33 9.31
C ARG A 199 -4.04 18.93 7.94
N ALA A 200 -4.55 20.16 7.92
CA ALA A 200 -4.85 20.89 6.70
C ALA A 200 -3.60 21.10 5.85
N TYR A 201 -2.46 21.46 6.45
CA TYR A 201 -1.17 21.59 5.76
C TYR A 201 -0.78 20.31 5.00
N TYR A 202 -0.87 19.14 5.65
CA TYR A 202 -0.55 17.87 4.98
C TYR A 202 -1.57 17.48 3.90
N ASN A 203 -2.85 17.78 4.10
CA ASN A 203 -3.87 17.54 3.07
C ASN A 203 -3.67 18.44 1.85
N GLN A 204 -3.28 19.70 2.06
CA GLN A 204 -2.90 20.62 1.02
C GLN A 204 -1.64 20.14 0.29
N PHE A 205 -0.62 19.69 1.04
CA PHE A 205 0.59 19.05 0.49
C PHE A 205 0.22 17.94 -0.50
N ALA A 206 -0.58 16.96 -0.08
CA ALA A 206 -0.91 15.81 -0.94
C ALA A 206 -1.75 16.22 -2.16
N THR A 207 -2.53 17.30 -2.08
CA THR A 207 -3.31 17.81 -3.19
C THR A 207 -2.44 18.54 -4.21
N GLU A 208 -1.56 19.42 -3.74
CA GLU A 208 -0.61 20.14 -4.61
C GLU A 208 0.40 19.20 -5.26
N ALA A 209 0.92 18.21 -4.53
CA ALA A 209 1.84 17.22 -5.08
C ALA A 209 1.18 16.38 -6.20
N ARG A 210 -0.11 16.05 -6.07
CA ARG A 210 -0.88 15.38 -7.13
C ARG A 210 -1.07 16.28 -8.34
N ASN A 211 -1.43 17.54 -8.13
CA ASN A 211 -1.61 18.49 -9.23
C ASN A 211 -0.30 18.71 -10.02
N GLU A 212 0.86 18.72 -9.36
CA GLU A 212 2.15 18.81 -10.04
C GLU A 212 2.50 17.50 -10.77
N PHE A 213 2.25 16.35 -10.16
CA PHE A 213 2.44 15.06 -10.80
C PHE A 213 1.59 14.91 -12.06
N ASP A 214 0.32 15.30 -12.04
CA ASP A 214 -0.55 15.21 -13.22
C ASP A 214 0.01 16.04 -14.39
N LYS A 215 0.60 17.20 -14.11
CA LYS A 215 1.32 18.01 -15.12
C LYS A 215 2.56 17.30 -15.64
N GLN A 216 3.36 16.70 -14.76
CA GLN A 216 4.55 15.94 -15.13
C GLN A 216 4.21 14.71 -15.97
N VAL A 217 3.10 14.03 -15.67
CA VAL A 217 2.63 12.88 -16.46
C VAL A 217 2.23 13.32 -17.87
N VAL A 218 1.55 14.46 -18.00
CA VAL A 218 1.21 15.03 -19.32
C VAL A 218 2.48 15.39 -20.10
N GLU A 219 3.44 16.05 -19.46
CA GLU A 219 4.74 16.39 -20.06
C GLU A 219 5.55 15.15 -20.48
N TYR A 220 5.61 14.15 -19.61
CA TYR A 220 6.27 12.87 -19.87
C TYR A 220 5.64 12.12 -21.03
N ARG A 221 4.31 12.08 -21.11
CA ARG A 221 3.61 11.47 -22.25
C ARG A 221 3.85 12.22 -23.55
N ALA A 222 4.01 13.55 -23.49
CA ALA A 222 4.23 14.37 -24.67
C ALA A 222 5.69 14.32 -25.18
N THR A 223 6.67 14.28 -24.27
CA THR A 223 8.09 14.48 -24.63
C THR A 223 8.99 13.26 -24.35
N GLY A 224 8.50 12.27 -23.61
CA GLY A 224 9.31 11.16 -23.09
C GLY A 224 10.19 11.53 -21.89
N SER A 225 10.16 12.78 -21.43
CA SER A 225 10.89 13.28 -20.27
C SER A 225 10.01 14.21 -19.43
N PHE A 226 10.37 14.49 -18.18
CA PHE A 226 9.60 15.41 -17.35
C PHE A 226 10.49 16.34 -16.56
N ARG A 227 9.99 17.54 -16.25
CA ARG A 227 10.69 18.47 -15.37
C ARG A 227 10.43 18.11 -13.91
N PRO A 228 11.47 17.90 -13.09
CA PRO A 228 11.31 17.65 -11.66
C PRO A 228 10.53 18.76 -10.96
N SER A 229 9.77 18.40 -9.94
CA SER A 229 8.92 19.32 -9.20
C SER A 229 9.77 20.43 -8.55
N HIS A 230 9.29 21.67 -8.64
CA HIS A 230 9.93 22.81 -7.99
C HIS A 230 9.59 22.83 -6.49
N SER A 231 8.38 22.44 -6.12
CA SER A 231 7.88 22.56 -4.74
C SER A 231 8.17 21.33 -3.89
N PHE A 232 8.20 20.14 -4.50
CA PHE A 232 8.25 18.86 -3.82
C PHE A 232 9.47 18.06 -4.26
N SER A 233 10.07 17.33 -3.32
CA SER A 233 11.08 16.33 -3.62
C SER A 233 10.92 15.12 -2.74
N ARG A 234 11.32 13.98 -3.29
CA ARG A 234 11.60 12.78 -2.50
C ARG A 234 12.99 12.88 -1.89
N LEU A 235 13.10 12.51 -0.63
CA LEU A 235 14.39 12.43 0.04
C LEU A 235 15.17 11.22 -0.50
N GLU A 236 16.42 11.42 -0.88
CA GLU A 236 17.24 10.42 -1.57
C GLU A 236 17.30 9.08 -0.81
N GLY A 237 17.14 7.98 -1.54
CA GLY A 237 17.13 6.62 -0.97
C GLY A 237 15.88 6.28 -0.15
N THR A 238 14.86 7.14 -0.11
CA THR A 238 13.61 6.86 0.61
C THR A 238 12.34 7.19 -0.21
N ASN A 239 11.20 6.73 0.27
CA ASN A 239 9.87 7.03 -0.29
C ASN A 239 9.22 8.25 0.40
N ILE A 240 10.01 9.14 1.01
CA ILE A 240 9.49 10.23 1.86
C ILE A 240 9.49 11.53 1.07
N TRP A 241 8.35 12.22 1.12
CA TRP A 241 8.10 13.45 0.41
C TRP A 241 8.25 14.66 1.36
N ILE A 242 8.95 15.69 0.90
CA ILE A 242 9.23 16.93 1.65
C ILE A 242 9.01 18.14 0.73
N ARG A 243 8.53 19.27 1.28
CA ARG A 243 8.50 20.55 0.56
C ARG A 243 9.88 21.20 0.55
N LYS A 244 10.30 21.73 -0.60
CA LYS A 244 11.60 22.41 -0.74
C LYS A 244 11.63 23.79 -0.08
N HIS A 245 10.55 24.57 -0.21
CA HIS A 245 10.57 26.00 0.17
C HIS A 245 9.86 26.32 1.50
N PHE A 246 8.78 25.61 1.83
CA PHE A 246 7.94 25.91 3.01
C PHE A 246 7.87 24.72 3.95
N GLN A 247 8.97 24.50 4.67
CA GLN A 247 9.12 23.36 5.57
C GLN A 247 8.48 23.60 6.94
N ASN A 248 7.64 22.67 7.37
CA ASN A 248 7.18 22.60 8.76
C ASN A 248 8.35 22.20 9.70
N GLY A 249 8.21 22.40 11.01
CA GLY A 249 9.23 22.03 12.01
C GLY A 249 9.70 20.58 11.88
N LEU A 250 8.78 19.64 11.63
CA LEU A 250 9.13 18.23 11.39
C LEU A 250 9.94 18.03 10.11
N GLU A 251 9.62 18.74 9.03
CA GLU A 251 10.35 18.65 7.76
C GLU A 251 11.77 19.23 7.87
N LYS A 252 11.92 20.32 8.62
CA LYS A 252 13.23 20.91 8.94
C LYS A 252 14.09 19.94 9.75
N GLU A 253 13.50 19.30 10.76
CA GLU A 253 14.17 18.30 11.59
C GLU A 253 14.61 17.08 10.75
N ILE A 254 13.73 16.56 9.90
CA ILE A 254 14.06 15.43 9.02
C ILE A 254 15.16 15.77 8.02
N SER A 255 15.16 17.00 7.49
CA SER A 255 16.18 17.46 6.55
C SER A 255 17.58 17.57 7.19
N GLN A 256 17.67 17.61 8.52
CA GLN A 256 18.94 17.63 9.25
C GLN A 256 19.50 16.23 9.51
N TYR A 257 18.70 15.16 9.36
CA TYR A 257 19.20 13.82 9.61
C TYR A 257 20.22 13.41 8.54
N PRO A 258 21.39 12.86 8.94
CA PRO A 258 22.51 12.59 8.02
C PRO A 258 22.18 11.54 6.97
N THR A 259 21.33 10.57 7.31
CA THR A 259 20.77 9.60 6.39
C THR A 259 19.33 9.33 6.76
N ALA A 260 18.43 9.48 5.79
CA ALA A 260 17.08 8.93 5.91
C ALA A 260 17.04 7.42 5.66
N GLN A 261 18.16 6.84 5.21
CA GLN A 261 18.34 5.40 5.21
C GLN A 261 18.28 4.87 6.64
N PHE A 262 17.51 3.80 6.80
CA PHE A 262 17.36 3.13 8.07
C PHE A 262 18.74 2.66 8.55
N PRO A 263 19.16 2.97 9.79
CA PRO A 263 20.38 2.37 10.34
C PRO A 263 20.22 0.84 10.28
N LYS A 264 21.32 0.15 9.95
CA LYS A 264 21.31 -1.32 9.95
C LYS A 264 20.86 -1.78 11.34
N ARG A 265 19.94 -2.75 11.35
CA ARG A 265 19.45 -3.33 12.59
C ARG A 265 20.65 -3.85 13.39
N PRO A 266 20.71 -3.64 14.72
CA PRO A 266 21.78 -4.22 15.51
C PRO A 266 21.81 -5.74 15.34
N ALA A 267 22.99 -6.32 15.12
CA ALA A 267 23.15 -7.73 14.75
C ALA A 267 22.48 -8.71 15.73
N ALA A 268 22.48 -8.38 17.03
CA ALA A 268 21.80 -9.17 18.07
C ALA A 268 20.30 -9.39 17.79
N PHE A 269 19.63 -8.45 17.11
CA PHE A 269 18.22 -8.61 16.75
C PHE A 269 18.01 -9.45 15.49
N ASP A 270 18.99 -9.49 14.59
CA ASP A 270 18.94 -10.35 13.42
C ASP A 270 19.04 -11.82 13.83
N GLU A 271 19.90 -12.14 14.82
CA GLU A 271 19.97 -13.49 15.40
C GLU A 271 18.62 -13.94 15.98
N ALA A 272 17.99 -13.12 16.82
CA ALA A 272 16.70 -13.46 17.42
C ALA A 272 15.57 -13.59 16.39
N TYR A 273 15.62 -12.79 15.32
CA TYR A 273 14.67 -12.87 14.20
C TYR A 273 14.88 -14.15 13.39
N ASN A 274 16.12 -14.43 13.01
CA ASN A 274 16.51 -15.62 12.25
C ASN A 274 16.13 -16.89 13.02
N GLN A 275 16.39 -16.94 14.33
CA GLN A 275 15.94 -18.04 15.19
C GLN A 275 14.41 -18.20 15.14
N ARG A 276 13.64 -17.12 15.23
CA ARG A 276 12.16 -17.20 15.16
C ARG A 276 11.69 -17.66 13.78
N GLU A 277 12.34 -17.21 12.72
CA GLU A 277 12.02 -17.60 11.35
C GLU A 277 12.36 -19.08 11.09
N GLU A 278 13.54 -19.54 11.49
CA GLU A 278 13.96 -20.94 11.45
C GLU A 278 12.94 -21.84 12.17
N ARG A 279 12.52 -21.44 13.39
CA ARG A 279 11.47 -22.14 14.14
C ARG A 279 10.14 -22.14 13.37
N SER A 280 9.74 -21.03 12.76
CA SER A 280 8.51 -20.95 11.96
C SER A 280 8.55 -21.85 10.72
N VAL A 281 9.69 -21.87 10.02
CA VAL A 281 9.92 -22.73 8.84
C VAL A 281 9.89 -24.19 9.23
N LEU A 282 10.61 -24.58 10.29
CA LEU A 282 10.61 -25.94 10.81
C LEU A 282 9.21 -26.38 11.19
N ARG A 283 8.46 -25.53 11.92
CA ARG A 283 7.07 -25.82 12.31
C ARG A 283 6.16 -26.03 11.09
N ARG A 284 6.33 -25.26 10.02
CA ARG A 284 5.61 -25.45 8.75
C ARG A 284 5.99 -26.77 8.08
N LYS A 285 7.28 -27.12 8.03
CA LYS A 285 7.76 -28.40 7.48
C LYS A 285 7.20 -29.58 8.27
N LEU A 286 7.20 -29.52 9.60
CA LEU A 286 6.65 -30.56 10.47
C LEU A 286 5.12 -30.68 10.31
N LYS A 287 4.42 -29.54 10.14
CA LYS A 287 2.98 -29.54 9.86
C LYS A 287 2.66 -30.23 8.53
N LEU A 288 3.43 -29.96 7.48
CA LEU A 288 3.29 -30.63 6.17
C LEU A 288 3.54 -32.13 6.26
N LYS A 289 4.50 -32.56 7.10
CA LYS A 289 4.77 -33.98 7.36
C LYS A 289 3.76 -34.64 8.32
N GLY A 290 2.73 -33.92 8.76
CA GLY A 290 1.70 -34.45 9.67
C GLY A 290 2.18 -34.73 11.10
N LEU A 291 3.36 -34.23 11.48
CA LEU A 291 4.00 -34.41 12.79
C LEU A 291 3.55 -33.36 13.83
N VAL A 292 2.72 -32.40 13.45
CA VAL A 292 2.15 -31.38 14.34
C VAL A 292 0.67 -31.68 14.56
N ASN A 293 0.23 -31.69 15.82
CA ASN A 293 -1.18 -31.82 16.20
C ASN A 293 -1.97 -30.54 15.89
N ASN A 294 -3.30 -30.63 15.89
CA ASN A 294 -4.17 -29.46 15.71
C ASN A 294 -3.95 -28.39 16.80
N ASP A 295 -3.57 -28.82 18.01
CA ASP A 295 -3.26 -27.95 19.15
C ASP A 295 -1.88 -27.29 19.04
N GLY A 296 -1.13 -27.61 17.98
CA GLY A 296 0.18 -27.02 17.70
C GLY A 296 1.36 -27.65 18.43
N THR A 297 1.13 -28.72 19.21
CA THR A 297 2.15 -29.57 19.85
C THR A 297 2.70 -30.61 18.87
N LEU A 298 3.93 -31.07 19.09
CA LEU A 298 4.53 -32.14 18.29
C LEU A 298 3.98 -33.52 18.70
N LYS A 299 3.82 -34.41 17.72
CA LYS A 299 3.48 -35.80 17.95
C LYS A 299 4.69 -36.56 18.52
N ASN A 300 4.42 -37.65 19.22
CA ASN A 300 5.40 -38.64 19.67
C ASN A 300 6.48 -38.12 20.65
N GLY A 301 6.20 -37.03 21.38
CA GLY A 301 7.12 -36.52 22.39
C GLY A 301 8.44 -35.96 21.83
N LEU A 302 8.49 -35.65 20.53
CA LEU A 302 9.65 -35.04 19.90
C LEU A 302 9.92 -33.66 20.50
N ASP A 303 11.17 -33.39 20.86
CA ASP A 303 11.59 -32.05 21.26
C ASP A 303 11.82 -31.18 20.03
N PHE A 304 11.25 -29.99 20.07
CA PHE A 304 11.33 -29.05 18.98
C PHE A 304 12.74 -28.46 18.83
N GLU A 305 13.46 -28.30 19.95
CA GLU A 305 14.81 -27.72 19.92
C GLU A 305 15.83 -28.71 19.34
N GLU A 306 15.70 -29.99 19.65
CA GLU A 306 16.53 -31.06 19.09
C GLU A 306 16.35 -31.15 17.56
N LEU A 307 15.11 -31.10 17.07
CA LEU A 307 14.83 -31.08 15.63
C LEU A 307 15.40 -29.83 14.93
N LEU A 308 15.39 -28.69 15.61
CA LEU A 308 15.98 -27.46 15.09
C LEU A 308 17.50 -27.58 14.96
N GLN A 309 18.15 -28.22 15.94
CA GLN A 309 19.59 -28.45 15.92
C GLN A 309 19.99 -29.43 14.79
N ILE A 310 19.25 -30.52 14.62
CA ILE A 310 19.46 -31.47 13.51
C ILE A 310 19.33 -30.77 12.14
N GLU A 311 18.35 -29.88 11.99
CA GLU A 311 18.16 -29.16 10.72
C GLU A 311 19.27 -28.13 10.47
N ARG A 312 19.81 -27.49 11.51
CA ARG A 312 21.00 -26.63 11.41
C ARG A 312 22.24 -27.41 10.99
N GLU A 313 22.52 -28.53 11.65
CA GLU A 313 23.64 -29.42 11.32
C GLU A 313 23.55 -29.93 9.87
N LYS A 314 22.34 -30.30 9.43
CA LYS A 314 22.10 -30.73 8.05
C LYS A 314 22.36 -29.62 7.03
N ASN A 315 21.94 -28.39 7.31
CA ASN A 315 22.19 -27.25 6.41
C ASN A 315 23.69 -26.92 6.35
N GLN A 316 24.40 -27.03 7.47
CA GLN A 316 25.85 -26.82 7.53
C GLN A 316 26.61 -27.87 6.71
N GLN A 317 26.26 -29.16 6.84
CA GLN A 317 26.84 -30.23 6.01
C GLN A 317 26.57 -30.05 4.51
N GLN A 318 25.39 -29.51 4.15
CA GLN A 318 25.07 -29.21 2.74
C GLN A 318 25.89 -28.05 2.19
N GLN A 319 26.14 -27.00 2.99
CA GLN A 319 27.02 -25.91 2.60
C GLN A 319 28.45 -26.42 2.38
N GLU A 320 29.00 -27.17 3.33
CA GLU A 320 30.36 -27.73 3.24
C GLU A 320 30.51 -28.69 2.04
N GLY A 321 29.50 -29.51 1.74
CA GLY A 321 29.49 -30.38 0.56
C GLY A 321 29.39 -29.64 -0.78
N SER A 322 28.71 -28.48 -0.80
CA SER A 322 28.59 -27.65 -2.00
C SER A 322 29.87 -26.87 -2.30
N GLU A 323 30.60 -26.42 -1.28
CA GLU A 323 31.90 -25.75 -1.44
C GLU A 323 32.99 -26.75 -1.86
N ALA A 324 32.95 -27.98 -1.33
CA ALA A 324 33.89 -29.03 -1.72
C ALA A 324 33.71 -29.53 -3.17
N SER A 325 32.50 -29.44 -3.73
CA SER A 325 32.22 -29.86 -5.12
C SER A 325 32.37 -28.72 -6.14
N GLY A 326 32.25 -27.46 -5.72
CA GLY A 326 32.38 -26.27 -6.56
C GLY A 326 33.80 -25.92 -7.02
N ASN A 327 34.84 -26.55 -6.46
CA ASN A 327 36.25 -26.25 -6.78
C ASN A 327 36.90 -27.27 -7.73
N SER A 328 36.11 -28.05 -8.49
CA SER A 328 36.61 -29.10 -9.40
C SER A 328 36.28 -28.92 -10.89
N GLY A 329 35.62 -27.82 -11.28
CA GLY A 329 35.66 -27.31 -12.65
C GLY A 329 36.58 -26.11 -12.66
N GLY A 330 37.87 -26.25 -12.98
CA GLY A 330 38.31 -26.73 -14.28
C GLY A 330 38.73 -25.49 -15.05
N ASP A 331 39.99 -25.10 -14.88
CA ASP A 331 40.76 -24.33 -15.86
C ASP A 331 40.61 -25.04 -17.22
N MET A 332 39.56 -24.70 -17.96
CA MET A 332 39.62 -24.79 -19.42
C MET A 332 40.13 -23.43 -19.89
N ASP A 333 41.43 -23.44 -20.10
CA ASP A 333 42.20 -22.54 -20.94
C ASP A 333 41.52 -22.48 -22.33
N GLU A 334 40.58 -21.55 -22.50
CA GLU A 334 40.02 -21.22 -23.79
C GLU A 334 40.85 -20.09 -24.40
N THR A 335 42.08 -20.45 -24.79
CA THR A 335 42.80 -19.78 -25.87
C THR A 335 42.00 -19.92 -27.16
N THR A 336 41.07 -18.99 -27.40
CA THR A 336 40.66 -18.66 -28.77
C THR A 336 41.04 -17.22 -29.04
N GLY A 337 42.15 -17.08 -29.75
CA GLY A 337 42.49 -15.84 -30.42
C GLY A 337 41.35 -15.44 -31.35
N ASN A 338 40.93 -14.20 -31.24
CA ASN A 338 40.27 -13.51 -32.33
C ASN A 338 41.06 -12.25 -32.60
N GLU A 339 42.21 -12.46 -33.25
CA GLU A 339 42.86 -11.46 -34.07
C GLU A 339 41.97 -11.20 -35.28
N ASN A 340 41.26 -10.07 -35.26
CA ASN A 340 40.93 -9.30 -36.45
C ASN A 340 41.31 -7.86 -36.09
N SER A 341 42.48 -7.36 -36.50
CA SER A 341 42.71 -6.70 -37.81
C SER A 341 41.54 -5.75 -38.11
N GLU A 342 41.70 -4.45 -37.91
CA GLU A 342 42.36 -3.50 -38.82
C GLU A 342 41.27 -2.46 -39.16
N ASP A 343 41.69 -1.20 -39.13
CA ASP A 343 41.12 -0.08 -39.87
C ASP A 343 39.66 0.32 -39.59
N MET A 344 39.47 1.51 -39.03
CA MET A 344 39.32 2.70 -39.88
C MET A 344 39.14 3.95 -39.01
N ILE A 345 40.18 4.77 -39.02
CA ILE A 345 40.14 6.18 -38.67
C ILE A 345 39.21 6.88 -39.67
N MET A 346 38.16 7.55 -39.21
CA MET A 346 37.60 8.71 -39.90
C MET A 346 37.30 9.80 -38.89
N ALA A 347 38.23 10.76 -38.85
CA ALA A 347 37.94 12.12 -38.46
C ALA A 347 36.85 12.67 -39.40
N GLY A 348 35.83 13.26 -38.82
CA GLY A 348 34.78 14.00 -39.52
C GLY A 348 34.49 15.25 -38.72
N ASP A 349 35.36 16.24 -38.89
CA ASP A 349 35.05 17.64 -38.66
C ASP A 349 33.76 17.98 -39.42
N ASP A 350 32.77 18.55 -38.72
CA ASP A 350 31.88 19.53 -39.34
C ASP A 350 31.37 20.48 -38.25
N ALA A 351 32.17 21.54 -38.09
CA ALA A 351 31.76 22.78 -37.48
C ALA A 351 30.75 23.47 -38.40
N ILE A 352 29.48 23.56 -37.97
CA ILE A 352 28.54 24.54 -38.50
C ILE A 352 28.33 25.59 -37.41
N GLY A 353 29.12 26.65 -37.53
CA GLY A 353 28.82 27.92 -36.90
C GLY A 353 27.60 28.55 -37.59
N MET A 354 26.68 29.07 -36.79
CA MET A 354 25.79 30.14 -37.23
C MET A 354 25.82 31.25 -36.19
N ASP A 355 26.64 32.24 -36.50
CA ASP A 355 26.52 33.60 -36.00
C ASP A 355 25.21 34.20 -36.49
N GLY A 356 24.43 34.77 -35.57
CA GLY A 356 23.17 35.45 -35.85
C GLY A 356 23.04 36.71 -35.01
N ASN A 357 23.82 37.73 -35.41
CA ASN A 357 23.77 39.09 -34.90
C ASN A 357 22.58 39.84 -35.54
N ILE A 358 21.58 40.30 -34.78
CA ILE A 358 20.62 41.37 -35.17
C ILE A 358 20.27 42.13 -33.87
N VAL A 359 20.95 43.23 -33.56
CA VAL A 359 20.63 44.64 -33.89
C VAL A 359 19.24 45.10 -33.41
N ALA A 360 19.30 46.06 -32.48
CA ALA A 360 18.20 46.86 -31.99
C ALA A 360 17.61 47.78 -33.06
N VAL A 361 16.29 47.98 -32.98
CA VAL A 361 15.59 49.24 -33.27
C VAL A 361 14.57 49.46 -32.15
#